data_AF-A0A7K2U3R5-F1
#
_entry.id   AF-A0A7K2U3R5-F1
#
_cell.length_a   1.000
_cell.length_b   1.000
_cell.length_c   1.000
_cell.angle_alpha   90.00
_cell.angle_beta   90.00
_cell.angle_gamma   90.00
#
_symmetry.space_group_name_H-M   'P 1'
#
loop_
_entity.id
_entity.type
_entity.pdbx_description
1 polymer ?
#
loop_
_entity_poly.entity_id
_entity_poly.type
_entity_poly.pdbx_seq_one_letter_code
_entity_poly.pdbx_strand_id
1 'polypeptide(L)'
;MSGGPVSPYGFVGVRGRGYRPEQVDRAVAALSGEREEALERLARLTALAEELTAESARLREVVASLAPQTYVSLGERAQRILALAEEEAEAARAVAAEEAQALRDAADAAGRAAKEAARAEAASVRAAADEEAGTLLGGARDTGESLVREALEEAGRVRGEADAEMAETRRRTAGVLAHQEREHAERGKAADEELAAAEAVVAAREAELAERGEALLARARRELSEAEEAARHRQEEAEAQAAGLLSEARVAEERVGRETDRVLREHEEAREEVRSHMAHVRTALASLTGRTLPDREPAEG
;
A
#
# COMPACT_ATOMS: atom_id res chain seq x y z
N MET A 1 53.93 21.94 11.80
CA MET A 1 54.36 21.66 10.42
C MET A 1 54.75 20.19 10.34
N SER A 2 53.95 19.34 9.68
CA SER A 2 54.32 17.93 9.43
C SER A 2 54.74 17.84 7.97
N GLY A 3 55.98 17.39 7.72
CA GLY A 3 56.45 17.11 6.36
C GLY A 3 55.74 15.88 5.82
N GLY A 4 55.26 15.96 4.57
CA GLY A 4 54.85 14.76 3.84
C GLY A 4 56.06 13.83 3.61
N PRO A 5 55.83 12.55 3.30
CA PRO A 5 56.92 11.63 2.95
C PRO A 5 57.74 12.22 1.80
N VAL A 6 59.04 12.32 2.01
CA VAL A 6 60.00 12.73 0.97
C VAL A 6 60.29 11.48 0.14
N SER A 7 60.05 11.55 -1.17
CA SER A 7 60.40 10.46 -2.09
C SER A 7 61.92 10.25 -2.07
N PRO A 8 62.43 9.00 -2.17
CA PRO A 8 63.87 8.76 -2.30
C PRO A 8 64.51 9.49 -3.49
N TYR A 9 63.71 9.90 -4.47
CA TYR A 9 64.11 10.67 -5.65
C TYR A 9 64.06 12.21 -5.46
N GLY A 10 63.92 12.70 -4.22
CA GLY A 10 63.97 14.14 -3.88
C GLY A 10 62.68 14.93 -4.15
N PHE A 11 61.66 14.30 -4.72
CA PHE A 11 60.34 14.93 -4.91
C PHE A 11 59.57 15.03 -3.58
N VAL A 12 58.82 16.12 -3.41
CA VAL A 12 58.05 16.42 -2.20
C VAL A 12 56.58 16.56 -2.56
N GLY A 13 55.84 15.46 -2.37
CA GLY A 13 54.42 15.38 -2.72
C GLY A 13 53.56 16.43 -2.02
N VAL A 14 52.50 16.87 -2.71
CA VAL A 14 51.48 17.75 -2.11
C VAL A 14 50.35 16.89 -1.56
N ARG A 15 49.88 17.23 -0.35
CA ARG A 15 48.89 16.45 0.42
C ARG A 15 47.63 16.17 -0.43
N GLY A 16 47.51 14.93 -0.91
CA GLY A 16 46.36 14.42 -1.65
C GLY A 16 46.39 14.57 -3.19
N ARG A 17 47.43 15.16 -3.81
CA ARG A 17 47.55 15.29 -5.27
C ARG A 17 48.99 15.18 -5.80
N GLY A 18 49.59 14.00 -5.64
CA GLY A 18 50.77 13.55 -6.40
C GLY A 18 52.05 14.38 -6.24
N TYR A 19 52.92 14.25 -7.24
CA TYR A 19 54.16 15.02 -7.37
C TYR A 19 53.88 16.47 -7.77
N ARG A 20 54.83 17.37 -7.47
CA ARG A 20 54.79 18.76 -7.94
C ARG A 20 55.30 18.84 -9.39
N PRO A 21 54.50 19.31 -10.37
CA PRO A 21 54.98 19.51 -11.73
C PRO A 21 56.24 20.36 -11.77
N GLU A 22 56.31 21.43 -10.97
CA GLU A 22 57.41 22.39 -10.95
C GLU A 22 58.72 21.83 -10.38
N GLN A 23 58.69 20.64 -9.77
CA GLN A 23 59.89 19.88 -9.42
C GLN A 23 60.35 18.99 -10.58
N VAL A 24 59.41 18.36 -11.30
CA VAL A 24 59.71 17.55 -12.49
C VAL A 24 60.22 18.43 -13.62
N ASP A 25 59.56 19.56 -13.89
CA ASP A 25 59.96 20.54 -14.91
C ASP A 25 61.38 21.05 -14.65
N ARG A 26 61.76 21.27 -13.38
CA ARG A 26 63.12 21.68 -13.00
C ARG A 26 64.15 20.57 -13.24
N ALA A 27 63.82 19.32 -12.90
CA ALA A 27 64.71 18.19 -13.13
C ALA A 27 64.91 17.92 -14.63
N VAL A 28 63.83 18.01 -15.42
CA VAL A 28 63.88 17.91 -16.89
C VAL A 28 64.67 19.07 -17.50
N ALA A 29 64.50 20.30 -17.02
CA ALA A 29 65.27 21.45 -17.49
C ALA A 29 66.78 21.30 -17.20
N ALA A 30 67.16 20.81 -16.02
CA ALA A 30 68.56 20.54 -15.68
C ALA A 30 69.18 19.47 -16.60
N LEU A 31 68.53 18.32 -16.74
CA LEU A 31 69.00 17.23 -17.60
C LEU A 31 69.03 17.61 -19.09
N SER A 32 68.12 18.47 -19.56
CA SER A 32 68.17 19.04 -20.90
C SER A 32 69.37 19.98 -21.08
N GLY A 33 69.67 20.83 -20.09
CA GLY A 33 70.85 21.71 -20.11
C GLY A 33 72.17 20.94 -20.11
N GLU A 34 72.30 19.92 -19.26
CA GLU A 34 73.46 19.01 -19.25
C GLU A 34 73.64 18.30 -20.61
N ARG A 35 72.54 17.84 -21.22
CA ARG A 35 72.54 17.25 -22.56
C ARG A 35 72.94 18.25 -23.63
N GLU A 36 72.49 19.50 -23.55
CA GLU A 36 72.81 20.56 -24.52
C GLU A 36 74.28 20.96 -24.42
N GLU A 37 74.84 21.14 -23.22
CA GLU A 37 76.28 21.38 -23.03
C GLU A 37 77.13 20.21 -23.58
N ALA A 38 76.70 18.96 -23.33
CA ALA A 38 77.37 17.77 -23.85
C ALA A 38 77.34 17.69 -25.38
N LEU A 39 76.21 18.07 -26.01
CA LEU A 39 76.08 18.12 -27.47
C LEU A 39 76.91 19.25 -28.09
N GLU A 40 76.95 20.44 -27.48
CA GLU A 40 77.86 21.50 -27.91
C GLU A 40 79.33 21.08 -27.80
N ARG A 41 79.69 20.43 -26.69
CA ARG A 41 81.07 19.95 -26.46
C ARG A 41 81.45 18.88 -27.49
N LEU A 42 80.53 17.98 -27.84
CA LEU A 42 80.72 17.03 -28.93
C LEU A 42 80.94 17.75 -30.26
N ALA A 43 80.09 18.71 -30.63
CA ALA A 43 80.24 19.49 -31.86
C ALA A 43 81.58 20.25 -31.93
N ARG A 44 82.02 20.88 -30.83
CA ARG A 44 83.32 21.54 -30.72
C ARG A 44 84.49 20.57 -30.93
N LEU A 45 84.42 19.37 -30.36
CA LEU A 45 85.45 18.33 -30.52
C LEU A 45 85.46 17.71 -31.92
N THR A 46 84.29 17.53 -32.56
CA THR A 46 84.19 17.08 -33.95
C THR A 46 84.82 18.09 -34.91
N ALA A 47 84.49 19.38 -34.79
CA ALA A 47 85.07 20.43 -35.64
C ALA A 47 86.59 20.52 -35.50
N LEU A 48 87.12 20.42 -34.27
CA LEU A 48 88.58 20.38 -34.04
C LEU A 48 89.24 19.12 -34.65
N ALA A 49 88.57 17.96 -34.59
CA ALA A 49 89.08 16.74 -35.21
C ALA A 49 89.10 16.85 -36.75
N GLU A 50 88.10 17.49 -37.35
CA GLU A 50 88.06 17.78 -38.79
C GLU A 50 89.16 18.78 -39.20
N GLU A 51 89.36 19.85 -38.44
CA GLU A 51 90.44 20.85 -38.64
C GLU A 51 91.83 20.20 -38.59
N LEU A 52 92.12 19.45 -37.53
CA LEU A 52 93.40 18.75 -37.36
C LEU A 52 93.61 17.67 -38.43
N THR A 53 92.55 17.02 -38.92
CA THR A 53 92.63 16.06 -40.02
C THR A 53 92.96 16.74 -41.34
N ALA A 54 92.31 17.87 -41.64
CA ALA A 54 92.57 18.66 -42.85
C ALA A 54 93.98 19.27 -42.85
N GLU A 55 94.46 19.76 -41.71
CA GLU A 55 95.81 20.30 -41.59
C GLU A 55 96.88 19.19 -41.64
N SER A 56 96.63 18.04 -41.03
CA SER A 56 97.46 16.84 -41.19
C SER A 56 97.54 16.38 -42.65
N ALA A 57 96.49 16.55 -43.44
CA ALA A 57 96.51 16.27 -44.88
C ALA A 57 97.35 17.30 -45.65
N ARG A 58 97.15 18.60 -45.41
CA ARG A 58 98.00 19.67 -46.01
C ARG A 58 99.48 19.49 -45.69
N LEU A 59 99.83 19.19 -44.45
CA LEU A 59 101.23 18.96 -44.05
C LEU A 59 101.83 17.74 -44.77
N ARG A 60 101.04 16.69 -45.03
CA ARG A 60 101.47 15.53 -45.85
C ARG A 60 101.67 15.91 -47.32
N GLU A 61 100.82 16.74 -47.91
CA GLU A 61 101.01 17.25 -49.27
C GLU A 61 102.26 18.14 -49.39
N VAL A 62 102.49 19.02 -48.41
CA VAL A 62 103.70 19.86 -48.35
C VAL A 62 104.96 18.99 -48.24
N VAL A 63 104.98 17.98 -47.35
CA VAL A 63 106.12 17.07 -47.22
C VAL A 63 106.34 16.24 -48.50
N ALA A 64 105.27 15.77 -49.15
CA ALA A 64 105.35 15.04 -50.41
C ALA A 64 105.82 15.91 -51.60
N SER A 65 105.71 17.25 -51.50
CA SER A 65 106.24 18.19 -52.50
C SER A 65 107.76 18.41 -52.39
N LEU A 66 108.37 18.05 -51.26
CA LEU A 66 109.82 18.18 -51.04
C LEU A 66 110.57 17.04 -51.73
N ALA A 67 111.72 17.35 -52.33
CA ALA A 67 112.59 16.33 -52.92
C ALA A 67 113.13 15.38 -51.82
N PRO A 68 113.13 14.04 -52.03
CA PRO A 68 113.65 13.08 -51.04
C PRO A 68 115.11 13.36 -50.66
N GLN A 69 115.32 13.88 -49.45
CA GLN A 69 116.58 14.47 -49.04
C GLN A 69 117.53 13.41 -48.45
N THR A 70 118.24 12.70 -49.33
CA THR A 70 119.13 11.57 -48.97
C THR A 70 120.45 11.95 -48.27
N TYR A 71 120.73 13.24 -48.09
CA TYR A 71 121.95 13.82 -47.49
C TYR A 71 123.31 13.25 -47.97
N VAL A 72 123.37 12.60 -49.15
CA VAL A 72 124.59 11.99 -49.73
C VAL A 72 125.77 12.98 -49.75
N SER A 73 125.50 14.24 -50.07
CA SER A 73 126.51 15.32 -50.13
C SER A 73 127.12 15.72 -48.78
N LEU A 74 126.57 15.25 -47.66
CA LEU A 74 127.12 15.43 -46.31
C LEU A 74 127.82 14.15 -45.78
N GLY A 75 127.86 13.08 -46.59
CA GLY A 75 128.53 11.81 -46.29
C GLY A 75 127.76 10.88 -45.35
N GLU A 76 128.29 9.66 -45.17
CA GLU A 76 127.63 8.55 -44.45
C GLU A 76 127.08 8.91 -43.07
N ARG A 77 127.73 9.82 -42.33
CA ARG A 77 127.29 10.21 -40.99
C ARG A 77 125.94 10.91 -41.02
N ALA A 78 125.67 11.73 -42.03
CA ALA A 78 124.36 12.36 -42.20
C ALA A 78 123.30 11.33 -42.62
N GLN A 79 123.67 10.37 -43.47
CA GLN A 79 122.77 9.27 -43.89
C GLN A 79 122.38 8.37 -42.72
N ARG A 80 123.32 8.02 -41.83
CA ARG A 80 123.03 7.26 -40.60
C ARG A 80 122.17 8.03 -39.61
N ILE A 81 122.26 9.36 -39.58
CA ILE A 81 121.38 10.22 -38.76
C ILE A 81 119.96 10.28 -39.38
N LEU A 82 119.83 10.37 -40.71
CA LEU A 82 118.54 10.30 -41.40
C LEU A 82 117.84 8.96 -41.13
N ALA A 83 118.51 7.83 -41.37
CA ALA A 83 117.92 6.51 -41.19
C ALA A 83 117.43 6.29 -39.75
N LEU A 84 118.21 6.69 -38.75
CA LEU A 84 117.78 6.64 -37.35
C LEU A 84 116.58 7.56 -37.08
N ALA A 85 116.53 8.75 -37.67
CA ALA A 85 115.38 9.65 -37.53
C ALA A 85 114.12 9.12 -38.24
N GLU A 86 114.25 8.35 -39.32
CA GLU A 86 113.16 7.67 -40.00
C GLU A 86 112.65 6.46 -39.18
N GLU A 87 113.54 5.67 -38.59
CA GLU A 87 113.21 4.57 -37.67
C GLU A 87 112.48 5.07 -36.41
N GLU A 88 113.01 6.11 -35.75
CA GLU A 88 112.38 6.76 -34.59
C GLU A 88 111.03 7.41 -34.96
N ALA A 89 110.89 7.97 -36.17
CA ALA A 89 109.63 8.52 -36.63
C ALA A 89 108.55 7.45 -36.89
N GLU A 90 108.91 6.28 -37.41
CA GLU A 90 107.96 5.16 -37.51
C GLU A 90 107.61 4.57 -36.15
N ALA A 91 108.59 4.43 -35.23
CA ALA A 91 108.34 4.00 -33.86
C ALA A 91 107.35 4.94 -33.14
N ALA A 92 107.57 6.26 -33.25
CA ALA A 92 106.66 7.27 -32.71
C ALA A 92 105.28 7.23 -33.36
N ARG A 93 105.18 7.00 -34.67
CA ARG A 93 103.89 6.82 -35.37
C ARG A 93 103.14 5.57 -34.90
N ALA A 94 103.84 4.45 -34.70
CA ALA A 94 103.25 3.20 -34.23
C ALA A 94 102.68 3.36 -32.81
N VAL A 95 103.48 3.89 -31.87
CA VAL A 95 103.04 4.17 -30.49
C VAL A 95 101.84 5.11 -30.47
N ALA A 96 101.89 6.23 -31.21
CA ALA A 96 100.77 7.17 -31.28
C ALA A 96 99.49 6.56 -31.88
N ALA A 97 99.60 5.61 -32.81
CA ALA A 97 98.47 4.89 -33.38
C ALA A 97 97.84 3.90 -32.37
N GLU A 98 98.68 3.18 -31.60
CA GLU A 98 98.23 2.29 -30.52
C GLU A 98 97.58 3.07 -29.38
N GLU A 99 98.19 4.16 -28.91
CA GLU A 99 97.62 5.06 -27.89
C GLU A 99 96.28 5.66 -28.34
N ALA A 100 96.20 6.17 -29.57
CA ALA A 100 94.97 6.71 -30.13
C ALA A 100 93.87 5.64 -30.28
N GLN A 101 94.23 4.37 -30.49
CA GLN A 101 93.27 3.26 -30.53
C GLN A 101 92.81 2.87 -29.12
N ALA A 102 93.72 2.73 -28.17
CA ALA A 102 93.39 2.45 -26.77
C ALA A 102 92.48 3.54 -26.16
N LEU A 103 92.71 4.81 -26.49
CA LEU A 103 91.85 5.93 -26.09
C LEU A 103 90.44 5.84 -26.71
N ARG A 104 90.32 5.44 -27.98
CA ARG A 104 89.01 5.18 -28.62
C ARG A 104 88.29 4.04 -27.93
N ASP A 105 88.92 2.89 -27.77
CA ASP A 105 88.30 1.69 -27.18
C ASP A 105 87.89 1.91 -25.71
N ALA A 106 88.68 2.67 -24.95
CA ALA A 106 88.34 3.07 -23.58
C ALA A 106 87.14 4.03 -23.52
N ALA A 107 87.07 5.04 -24.39
CA ALA A 107 85.92 5.95 -24.49
C ALA A 107 84.64 5.19 -24.89
N ASP A 108 84.76 4.25 -25.83
CA ASP A 108 83.67 3.42 -26.32
C ASP A 108 83.15 2.46 -25.23
N ALA A 109 84.05 1.88 -24.43
CA ALA A 109 83.71 1.06 -23.27
C ALA A 109 83.02 1.88 -22.17
N ALA A 110 83.52 3.08 -21.86
CA ALA A 110 82.90 3.99 -20.90
C ALA A 110 81.50 4.44 -21.35
N GLY A 111 81.33 4.74 -22.64
CA GLY A 111 80.03 5.10 -23.24
C GLY A 111 79.00 3.96 -23.17
N ARG A 112 79.43 2.71 -23.38
CA ARG A 112 78.58 1.52 -23.17
C ARG A 112 78.19 1.37 -21.70
N ALA A 113 79.15 1.41 -20.79
CA ALA A 113 78.90 1.25 -19.35
C ALA A 113 77.96 2.33 -18.78
N ALA A 114 78.17 3.61 -19.14
CA ALA A 114 77.29 4.70 -18.73
C ALA A 114 75.85 4.53 -19.24
N LYS A 115 75.68 4.09 -20.50
CA LYS A 115 74.38 3.81 -21.12
C LYS A 115 73.66 2.62 -20.47
N GLU A 116 74.40 1.61 -20.04
CA GLU A 116 73.85 0.44 -19.34
C GLU A 116 73.47 0.76 -17.90
N ALA A 117 74.31 1.50 -17.16
CA ALA A 117 73.99 2.01 -15.82
C ALA A 117 72.73 2.89 -15.83
N ALA A 118 72.64 3.86 -16.75
CA ALA A 118 71.46 4.72 -16.88
C ALA A 118 70.19 3.95 -17.25
N ARG A 119 70.30 2.85 -18.02
CA ARG A 119 69.18 1.95 -18.33
C ARG A 119 68.74 1.13 -17.12
N ALA A 120 69.69 0.61 -16.35
CA ALA A 120 69.42 -0.15 -15.14
C ALA A 120 68.75 0.71 -14.06
N GLU A 121 69.27 1.91 -13.82
CA GLU A 121 68.68 2.86 -12.87
C GLU A 121 67.27 3.27 -13.32
N ALA A 122 67.08 3.67 -14.59
CA ALA A 122 65.76 4.01 -15.09
C ALA A 122 64.76 2.83 -15.05
N ALA A 123 65.22 1.58 -15.10
CA ALA A 123 64.38 0.40 -14.89
C ALA A 123 64.03 0.18 -13.41
N SER A 124 64.99 0.36 -12.51
CA SER A 124 64.81 0.33 -11.05
C SER A 124 63.75 1.35 -10.60
N VAL A 125 63.89 2.61 -11.02
CA VAL A 125 62.96 3.71 -10.70
C VAL A 125 61.54 3.42 -11.21
N ARG A 126 61.39 2.84 -12.41
CA ARG A 126 60.07 2.44 -12.92
C ARG A 126 59.46 1.32 -12.11
N ALA A 127 60.22 0.25 -11.84
CA ALA A 127 59.72 -0.89 -11.06
C ALA A 127 59.25 -0.48 -9.66
N ALA A 128 60.01 0.38 -8.97
CA ALA A 128 59.62 0.93 -7.67
C ALA A 128 58.36 1.80 -7.75
N ALA A 129 58.23 2.63 -8.79
CA ALA A 129 57.03 3.45 -9.00
C ALA A 129 55.78 2.61 -9.34
N ASP A 130 55.94 1.54 -10.13
CA ASP A 130 54.88 0.59 -10.46
C ASP A 130 54.43 -0.21 -9.21
N GLU A 131 55.36 -0.58 -8.32
CA GLU A 131 55.08 -1.24 -7.03
C GLU A 131 54.37 -0.30 -6.04
N GLU A 132 54.81 0.95 -5.90
CA GLU A 132 54.15 1.98 -5.07
C GLU A 132 52.73 2.28 -5.59
N ALA A 133 52.58 2.46 -6.91
CA ALA A 133 51.28 2.67 -7.54
C ALA A 133 50.36 1.44 -7.39
N GLY A 134 50.89 0.22 -7.56
CA GLY A 134 50.16 -1.02 -7.32
C GLY A 134 49.66 -1.15 -5.89
N THR A 135 50.51 -0.85 -4.92
CA THR A 135 50.19 -0.86 -3.48
C THR A 135 49.10 0.17 -3.14
N LEU A 136 49.24 1.39 -3.62
CA LEU A 136 48.28 2.48 -3.38
C LEU A 136 46.92 2.20 -4.04
N LEU A 137 46.90 1.64 -5.25
CA LEU A 137 45.68 1.22 -5.94
C LEU A 137 45.07 -0.07 -5.34
N GLY A 138 45.86 -0.91 -4.67
CA GLY A 138 45.37 -2.03 -3.86
C GLY A 138 44.59 -1.51 -2.65
N GLY A 139 45.27 -0.81 -1.74
CA GLY A 139 44.65 -0.28 -0.52
C GLY A 139 43.45 0.65 -0.79
N ALA A 140 43.44 1.38 -1.90
CA ALA A 140 42.29 2.18 -2.31
C ALA A 140 41.06 1.33 -2.71
N ARG A 141 41.27 0.16 -3.34
CA ARG A 141 40.19 -0.81 -3.63
C ARG A 141 39.70 -1.47 -2.34
N ASP A 142 40.61 -1.99 -1.52
CA ASP A 142 40.28 -2.66 -0.26
C ASP A 142 39.45 -1.75 0.66
N THR A 143 39.82 -0.46 0.73
CA THR A 143 39.07 0.58 1.47
C THR A 143 37.68 0.80 0.87
N GLY A 144 37.57 0.89 -0.47
CA GLY A 144 36.28 1.03 -1.14
C GLY A 144 35.36 -0.17 -0.95
N GLU A 145 35.90 -1.39 -1.01
CA GLU A 145 35.17 -2.63 -0.76
C GLU A 145 34.70 -2.76 0.69
N SER A 146 35.51 -2.31 1.66
CA SER A 146 35.08 -2.26 3.07
C SER A 146 33.93 -1.27 3.27
N LEU A 147 34.07 -0.03 2.77
CA LEU A 147 33.01 0.98 2.85
C LEU A 147 31.69 0.53 2.21
N VAL A 148 31.75 -0.18 1.07
CA VAL A 148 30.55 -0.76 0.43
C VAL A 148 29.95 -1.89 1.27
N ARG A 149 30.78 -2.76 1.86
CA ARG A 149 30.32 -3.85 2.75
C ARG A 149 29.64 -3.30 4.00
N GLU A 150 30.30 -2.37 4.70
CA GLU A 150 29.79 -1.70 5.90
C GLU A 150 28.45 -0.98 5.62
N ALA A 151 28.35 -0.27 4.49
CA ALA A 151 27.11 0.40 4.09
C ALA A 151 25.96 -0.58 3.76
N LEU A 152 26.26 -1.76 3.20
CA LEU A 152 25.27 -2.80 2.92
C LEU A 152 24.81 -3.54 4.18
N GLU A 153 25.73 -3.79 5.12
CA GLU A 153 25.42 -4.38 6.43
C GLU A 153 24.53 -3.43 7.26
N GLU A 154 24.87 -2.14 7.32
CA GLU A 154 24.06 -1.11 8.00
C GLU A 154 22.68 -0.93 7.33
N ALA A 155 22.62 -0.87 5.99
CA ALA A 155 21.34 -0.82 5.26
C ALA A 155 20.48 -2.08 5.46
N GLY A 156 21.11 -3.23 5.69
CA GLY A 156 20.45 -4.47 6.08
C GLY A 156 19.88 -4.41 7.49
N ARG A 157 20.68 -3.93 8.47
CA ARG A 157 20.28 -3.75 9.87
C ARG A 157 19.08 -2.81 9.99
N VAL A 158 19.17 -1.60 9.43
CA VAL A 158 18.10 -0.58 9.47
C VAL A 158 16.81 -1.09 8.83
N ARG A 159 16.90 -1.87 7.75
CA ARG A 159 15.72 -2.50 7.12
C ARG A 159 15.08 -3.55 8.02
N GLY A 160 15.90 -4.44 8.60
CA GLY A 160 15.41 -5.49 9.53
C GLY A 160 14.73 -4.92 10.77
N GLU A 161 15.24 -3.81 11.30
CA GLU A 161 14.62 -3.07 12.41
C GLU A 161 13.27 -2.46 12.01
N ALA A 162 13.20 -1.78 10.87
CA ALA A 162 11.95 -1.21 10.35
C ALA A 162 10.88 -2.29 10.03
N ASP A 163 11.29 -3.42 9.44
CA ASP A 163 10.39 -4.55 9.18
C ASP A 163 9.89 -5.19 10.49
N ALA A 164 10.73 -5.26 11.52
CA ALA A 164 10.36 -5.77 12.84
C ALA A 164 9.37 -4.85 13.58
N GLU A 165 9.60 -3.53 13.57
CA GLU A 165 8.69 -2.52 14.15
C GLU A 165 7.34 -2.50 13.42
N MET A 166 7.35 -2.57 12.09
CA MET A 166 6.15 -2.69 11.25
C MET A 166 5.39 -3.99 11.57
N ALA A 167 6.09 -5.11 11.75
CA ALA A 167 5.47 -6.37 12.14
C ALA A 167 4.88 -6.33 13.57
N GLU A 168 5.53 -5.67 14.53
CA GLU A 168 4.95 -5.48 15.87
C GLU A 168 3.73 -4.57 15.84
N THR A 169 3.80 -3.45 15.11
CA THR A 169 2.68 -2.52 14.94
C THR A 169 1.47 -3.23 14.36
N ARG A 170 1.66 -4.08 13.33
CA ARG A 170 0.58 -4.94 12.77
C ARG A 170 -0.01 -5.89 13.80
N ARG A 171 0.82 -6.58 14.61
CA ARG A 171 0.34 -7.46 15.71
C ARG A 171 -0.47 -6.67 16.74
N ARG A 172 0.01 -5.49 17.14
CA ARG A 172 -0.62 -4.61 18.13
C ARG A 172 -1.99 -4.12 17.64
N THR A 173 -2.07 -3.63 16.40
CA THR A 173 -3.33 -3.20 15.77
C THR A 173 -4.32 -4.35 15.62
N ALA A 174 -3.88 -5.53 15.20
CA ALA A 174 -4.75 -6.71 15.12
C ALA A 174 -5.31 -7.11 16.50
N GLY A 175 -4.50 -7.02 17.56
CA GLY A 175 -4.95 -7.24 18.94
C GLY A 175 -6.01 -6.23 19.41
N VAL A 176 -5.86 -4.95 19.06
CA VAL A 176 -6.85 -3.90 19.34
C VAL A 176 -8.15 -4.12 18.58
N LEU A 177 -8.08 -4.42 17.28
CA LEU A 177 -9.26 -4.72 16.47
C LEU A 177 -10.03 -5.94 17.00
N ALA A 178 -9.34 -7.05 17.28
CA ALA A 178 -9.96 -8.24 17.85
C ALA A 178 -10.57 -8.01 19.24
N HIS A 179 -10.04 -7.05 20.03
CA HIS A 179 -10.66 -6.62 21.29
C HIS A 179 -11.93 -5.80 21.04
N GLN A 180 -11.89 -4.85 20.11
CA GLN A 180 -13.08 -4.07 19.72
C GLN A 180 -14.19 -4.97 19.16
N GLU A 181 -13.86 -5.96 18.34
CA GLU A 181 -14.82 -6.96 17.83
C GLU A 181 -15.52 -7.72 18.97
N ARG A 182 -14.79 -8.11 20.03
CA ARG A 182 -15.39 -8.73 21.23
C ARG A 182 -16.29 -7.75 21.99
N GLU A 183 -15.82 -6.54 22.27
CA GLU A 183 -16.59 -5.48 22.92
C GLU A 183 -17.87 -5.10 22.15
N HIS A 184 -17.84 -5.18 20.82
CA HIS A 184 -19.01 -4.98 19.96
C HIS A 184 -19.96 -6.19 19.99
N ALA A 185 -19.44 -7.42 19.95
CA ALA A 185 -20.25 -8.64 20.02
C ALA A 185 -20.91 -8.84 21.40
N GLU A 186 -20.23 -8.48 22.48
CA GLU A 186 -20.76 -8.57 23.85
C GLU A 186 -21.84 -7.51 24.11
N ARG A 187 -21.65 -6.26 23.65
CA ARG A 187 -22.72 -5.24 23.66
C ARG A 187 -23.89 -5.59 22.73
N GLY A 188 -23.62 -6.26 21.61
CA GLY A 188 -24.67 -6.78 20.72
C GLY A 188 -25.58 -7.76 21.46
N LYS A 189 -25.00 -8.81 22.05
CA LYS A 189 -25.75 -9.80 22.87
C LYS A 189 -26.54 -9.15 24.01
N ALA A 190 -25.94 -8.21 24.73
CA ALA A 190 -26.64 -7.52 25.82
C ALA A 190 -27.85 -6.71 25.33
N ALA A 191 -27.76 -6.08 24.15
CA ALA A 191 -28.88 -5.39 23.52
C ALA A 191 -29.94 -6.38 22.98
N ASP A 192 -29.51 -7.51 22.39
CA ASP A 192 -30.42 -8.57 21.93
C ASP A 192 -31.19 -9.20 23.11
N GLU A 193 -30.53 -9.40 24.25
CA GLU A 193 -31.13 -9.88 25.51
C GLU A 193 -32.10 -8.85 26.13
N GLU A 194 -31.77 -7.55 26.11
CA GLU A 194 -32.67 -6.48 26.55
C GLU A 194 -33.91 -6.37 25.65
N LEU A 195 -33.74 -6.45 24.32
CA LEU A 195 -34.83 -6.46 23.35
C LEU A 195 -35.74 -7.68 23.54
N ALA A 196 -35.18 -8.90 23.65
CA ALA A 196 -35.96 -10.11 23.87
C ALA A 196 -36.74 -10.07 25.20
N ALA A 197 -36.16 -9.47 26.25
CA ALA A 197 -36.86 -9.25 27.52
C ALA A 197 -38.03 -8.23 27.38
N ALA A 198 -37.82 -7.15 26.63
CA ALA A 198 -38.86 -6.16 26.35
C ALA A 198 -40.00 -6.74 25.48
N GLU A 199 -39.67 -7.50 24.44
CA GLU A 199 -40.63 -8.22 23.60
C GLU A 199 -41.44 -9.23 24.41
N ALA A 200 -40.82 -9.98 25.33
CA ALA A 200 -41.52 -10.90 26.21
C ALA A 200 -42.51 -10.19 27.16
N VAL A 201 -42.17 -9.00 27.66
CA VAL A 201 -43.08 -8.16 28.48
C VAL A 201 -44.25 -7.64 27.64
N VAL A 202 -44.01 -7.20 26.40
CA VAL A 202 -45.08 -6.77 25.48
C VAL A 202 -46.00 -7.94 25.14
N ALA A 203 -45.46 -9.08 24.72
CA ALA A 203 -46.25 -10.26 24.36
C ALA A 203 -47.08 -10.80 25.54
N ALA A 204 -46.54 -10.78 26.76
CA ALA A 204 -47.29 -11.14 27.97
C ALA A 204 -48.45 -10.17 28.23
N ARG A 205 -48.24 -8.86 28.01
CA ARG A 205 -49.28 -7.83 28.16
C ARG A 205 -50.34 -7.90 27.07
N GLU A 206 -49.95 -8.24 25.83
CA GLU A 206 -50.88 -8.48 24.73
C GLU A 206 -51.75 -9.72 25.00
N ALA A 207 -51.18 -10.82 25.48
CA ALA A 207 -51.93 -12.00 25.90
C ALA A 207 -52.92 -11.69 27.04
N GLU A 208 -52.48 -10.95 28.08
CA GLU A 208 -53.34 -10.52 29.19
C GLU A 208 -54.46 -9.57 28.72
N LEU A 209 -54.23 -8.75 27.69
CA LEU A 209 -55.27 -7.90 27.07
C LEU A 209 -56.23 -8.74 26.21
N ALA A 210 -55.73 -9.72 25.46
CA ALA A 210 -56.53 -10.61 24.63
C ALA A 210 -57.47 -11.48 25.50
N GLU A 211 -56.95 -12.14 26.54
CA GLU A 211 -57.75 -12.96 27.48
C GLU A 211 -58.88 -12.14 28.12
N ARG A 212 -58.59 -10.91 28.58
CA ARG A 212 -59.62 -10.00 29.12
C ARG A 212 -60.62 -9.55 28.05
N GLY A 213 -60.17 -9.32 26.82
CA GLY A 213 -61.04 -9.02 25.68
C GLY A 213 -62.01 -10.17 25.39
N GLU A 214 -61.50 -11.41 25.32
CA GLU A 214 -62.31 -12.61 25.13
C GLU A 214 -63.27 -12.86 26.30
N ALA A 215 -62.83 -12.67 27.54
CA ALA A 215 -63.68 -12.78 28.73
C ALA A 215 -64.81 -11.75 28.74
N LEU A 216 -64.53 -10.50 28.33
CA LEU A 216 -65.54 -9.45 28.17
C LEU A 216 -66.51 -9.76 27.02
N LEU A 217 -66.02 -10.24 25.87
CA LEU A 217 -66.87 -10.66 24.76
C LEU A 217 -67.74 -11.87 25.12
N ALA A 218 -67.21 -12.84 25.85
CA ALA A 218 -67.95 -13.99 26.35
C ALA A 218 -69.01 -13.59 27.39
N ARG A 219 -68.72 -12.59 28.23
CA ARG A 219 -69.70 -11.98 29.14
C ARG A 219 -70.80 -11.26 28.37
N ALA A 220 -70.45 -10.34 27.46
CA ALA A 220 -71.42 -9.58 26.68
C ALA A 220 -72.32 -10.49 25.82
N ARG A 221 -71.80 -11.62 25.31
CA ARG A 221 -72.60 -12.65 24.61
C ARG A 221 -73.61 -13.35 25.54
N ARG A 222 -73.26 -13.61 26.81
CA ARG A 222 -74.21 -14.16 27.80
C ARG A 222 -75.27 -13.13 28.17
N GLU A 223 -74.87 -11.90 28.50
CA GLU A 223 -75.79 -10.81 28.84
C GLU A 223 -76.74 -10.48 27.66
N LEU A 224 -76.29 -10.62 26.41
CA LEU A 224 -77.14 -10.54 25.21
C LEU A 224 -78.11 -11.73 25.11
N SER A 225 -77.66 -12.97 25.30
CA SER A 225 -78.52 -14.16 25.27
C SER A 225 -79.60 -14.10 26.34
N GLU A 226 -79.24 -13.73 27.57
CA GLU A 226 -80.15 -13.52 28.70
C GLU A 226 -81.16 -12.41 28.41
N ALA A 227 -80.72 -11.31 27.76
CA ALA A 227 -81.61 -10.22 27.35
C ALA A 227 -82.55 -10.60 26.19
N GLU A 228 -82.09 -11.41 25.23
CA GLU A 228 -82.91 -11.97 24.15
C GLU A 228 -83.95 -12.96 24.68
N GLU A 229 -83.56 -13.87 25.58
CA GLU A 229 -84.48 -14.80 26.24
C GLU A 229 -85.52 -14.06 27.08
N ALA A 230 -85.11 -13.07 27.88
CA ALA A 230 -86.04 -12.21 28.62
C ALA A 230 -86.91 -11.34 27.70
N ALA A 231 -86.45 -10.97 26.50
CA ALA A 231 -87.29 -10.29 25.51
C ALA A 231 -88.34 -11.25 24.90
N ARG A 232 -87.95 -12.48 24.55
CA ARG A 232 -88.85 -13.52 24.06
C ARG A 232 -89.91 -13.87 25.11
N HIS A 233 -89.52 -14.15 26.35
CA HIS A 233 -90.48 -14.47 27.41
C HIS A 233 -91.47 -13.31 27.70
N ARG A 234 -91.02 -12.05 27.71
CA ARG A 234 -91.95 -10.91 27.85
C ARG A 234 -92.89 -10.76 26.64
N GLN A 235 -92.45 -11.15 25.44
CA GLN A 235 -93.32 -11.17 24.27
C GLN A 235 -94.32 -12.34 24.33
N GLU A 236 -93.87 -13.54 24.72
CA GLU A 236 -94.73 -14.71 24.97
C GLU A 236 -95.77 -14.42 26.06
N GLU A 237 -95.38 -13.77 27.17
CA GLU A 237 -96.29 -13.29 28.21
C GLU A 237 -97.28 -12.25 27.69
N ALA A 238 -96.84 -11.28 26.88
CA ALA A 238 -97.72 -10.26 26.30
C ALA A 238 -98.70 -10.85 25.27
N GLU A 239 -98.26 -11.81 24.45
CA GLU A 239 -99.10 -12.54 23.51
C GLU A 239 -100.11 -13.45 24.23
N ALA A 240 -99.70 -14.12 25.32
CA ALA A 240 -100.58 -14.89 26.18
C ALA A 240 -101.60 -14.02 26.93
N GLN A 241 -101.21 -12.85 27.44
CA GLN A 241 -102.11 -11.87 28.06
C GLN A 241 -103.09 -11.29 27.02
N ALA A 242 -102.64 -10.98 25.81
CA ALA A 242 -103.51 -10.53 24.73
C ALA A 242 -104.51 -11.63 24.31
N ALA A 243 -104.07 -12.88 24.21
CA ALA A 243 -104.96 -14.02 23.94
C ALA A 243 -105.97 -14.25 25.08
N GLY A 244 -105.54 -14.08 26.34
CA GLY A 244 -106.41 -14.12 27.53
C GLY A 244 -107.48 -13.04 27.48
N LEU A 245 -107.10 -11.77 27.29
CA LEU A 245 -108.02 -10.63 27.17
C LEU A 245 -108.99 -10.79 25.97
N LEU A 246 -108.53 -11.33 24.84
CA LEU A 246 -109.40 -11.65 23.69
C LEU A 246 -110.38 -12.80 24.00
N SER A 247 -109.99 -13.76 24.84
CA SER A 247 -110.88 -14.83 25.32
C SER A 247 -111.92 -14.29 26.31
N GLU A 248 -111.51 -13.47 27.28
CA GLU A 248 -112.41 -12.79 28.21
C GLU A 248 -113.38 -11.85 27.49
N ALA A 249 -112.91 -11.11 26.48
CA ALA A 249 -113.76 -10.28 25.63
C ALA A 249 -114.82 -11.10 24.88
N ARG A 250 -114.46 -12.28 24.34
CA ARG A 250 -115.43 -13.21 23.72
C ARG A 250 -116.41 -13.80 24.72
N VAL A 251 -115.96 -14.15 25.93
CA VAL A 251 -116.87 -14.64 26.99
C VAL A 251 -117.83 -13.53 27.43
N ALA A 252 -117.39 -12.27 27.48
CA ALA A 252 -118.23 -11.11 27.75
C ALA A 252 -119.20 -10.83 26.58
N GLU A 253 -118.75 -10.90 25.33
CA GLU A 253 -119.56 -10.80 24.11
C GLU A 253 -120.65 -11.88 24.08
N GLU A 254 -120.30 -13.16 24.27
CA GLU A 254 -121.27 -14.25 24.37
C GLU A 254 -122.23 -14.07 25.56
N ARG A 255 -121.76 -13.53 26.69
CA ARG A 255 -122.64 -13.26 27.85
C ARG A 255 -123.64 -12.17 27.51
N VAL A 256 -123.20 -11.05 26.93
CA VAL A 256 -124.08 -9.97 26.46
C VAL A 256 -125.04 -10.48 25.38
N GLY A 257 -124.61 -11.39 24.50
CA GLY A 257 -125.48 -12.09 23.56
C GLY A 257 -126.58 -12.88 24.28
N ARG A 258 -126.23 -13.78 25.20
CA ARG A 258 -127.18 -14.58 25.99
C ARG A 258 -128.09 -13.74 26.89
N GLU A 259 -127.59 -12.62 27.41
CA GLU A 259 -128.31 -11.67 28.26
C GLU A 259 -129.30 -10.84 27.41
N THR A 260 -128.93 -10.47 26.17
CA THR A 260 -129.84 -9.90 25.16
C THR A 260 -130.91 -10.90 24.70
N ASP A 261 -130.55 -12.13 24.34
CA ASP A 261 -131.47 -13.21 23.97
C ASP A 261 -132.49 -13.48 25.08
N ARG A 262 -132.05 -13.43 26.35
CA ARG A 262 -132.93 -13.59 27.50
C ARG A 262 -133.92 -12.44 27.63
N VAL A 263 -133.48 -11.18 27.51
CA VAL A 263 -134.37 -10.01 27.54
C VAL A 263 -135.39 -10.04 26.39
N LEU A 264 -134.98 -10.52 25.20
CA LEU A 264 -135.89 -10.75 24.08
C LEU A 264 -136.96 -11.80 24.42
N ARG A 265 -136.59 -12.94 25.03
CA ARG A 265 -137.56 -13.97 25.48
C ARG A 265 -138.48 -13.46 26.58
N GLU A 266 -137.96 -12.77 27.60
CA GLU A 266 -138.80 -12.22 28.68
C GLU A 266 -139.81 -11.17 28.15
N HIS A 267 -139.46 -10.42 27.09
CA HIS A 267 -140.41 -9.55 26.38
C HIS A 267 -141.41 -10.29 25.48
N GLU A 268 -141.09 -11.50 25.01
CA GLU A 268 -141.99 -12.34 24.22
C GLU A 268 -142.98 -13.11 25.12
N GLU A 269 -142.49 -13.68 26.21
CA GLU A 269 -143.30 -14.31 27.27
C GLU A 269 -144.30 -13.30 27.88
N ALA A 270 -143.87 -12.07 28.15
CA ALA A 270 -144.77 -11.00 28.62
C ALA A 270 -145.85 -10.62 27.59
N ARG A 271 -145.60 -10.78 26.28
CA ARG A 271 -146.63 -10.60 25.23
C ARG A 271 -147.61 -11.77 25.19
N GLU A 272 -147.15 -12.99 25.43
CA GLU A 272 -147.99 -14.19 25.49
C GLU A 272 -148.89 -14.20 26.74
N GLU A 273 -148.36 -13.82 27.91
CA GLU A 273 -149.12 -13.80 29.15
C GLU A 273 -150.28 -12.77 29.11
N VAL A 274 -150.04 -11.59 28.50
CA VAL A 274 -151.09 -10.58 28.25
C VAL A 274 -152.14 -11.10 27.27
N ARG A 275 -151.75 -11.83 26.21
CA ARG A 275 -152.71 -12.51 25.30
C ARG A 275 -153.54 -13.55 26.04
N SER A 276 -152.91 -14.34 26.93
CA SER A 276 -153.55 -15.38 27.74
C SER A 276 -154.59 -14.81 28.70
N HIS A 277 -154.23 -13.75 29.46
CA HIS A 277 -155.19 -13.03 30.31
C HIS A 277 -156.37 -12.46 29.50
N MET A 278 -156.09 -11.86 28.35
CA MET A 278 -157.10 -11.34 27.42
C MET A 278 -157.93 -12.42 26.72
N ALA A 279 -157.51 -13.68 26.74
CA ALA A 279 -158.30 -14.83 26.28
C ALA A 279 -159.18 -15.36 27.43
N HIS A 280 -158.64 -15.50 28.64
CA HIS A 280 -159.36 -16.06 29.79
C HIS A 280 -160.54 -15.17 30.22
N VAL A 281 -160.38 -13.84 30.23
CA VAL A 281 -161.47 -12.88 30.46
C VAL A 281 -162.56 -13.00 29.38
N ARG A 282 -162.17 -13.26 28.13
CA ARG A 282 -163.08 -13.44 26.99
C ARG A 282 -163.92 -14.71 27.12
N THR A 283 -163.30 -15.81 27.55
CA THR A 283 -163.95 -17.11 27.78
C THR A 283 -164.87 -17.08 29.00
N ALA A 284 -164.48 -16.41 30.09
CA ALA A 284 -165.29 -16.29 31.29
C ALA A 284 -166.54 -15.39 31.11
N LEU A 285 -166.47 -14.36 30.27
CA LEU A 285 -167.65 -13.56 29.92
C LEU A 285 -168.58 -14.28 28.91
N ALA A 286 -168.05 -15.17 28.07
CA ALA A 286 -168.83 -15.91 27.08
C ALA A 286 -169.75 -17.00 27.70
N SER A 287 -169.53 -17.43 28.94
CA SER A 287 -170.29 -18.50 29.59
C SER A 287 -171.58 -18.06 30.30
N LEU A 288 -171.87 -16.76 30.36
CA LEU A 288 -173.11 -16.23 30.96
C LEU A 288 -174.11 -15.64 29.95
N THR A 289 -173.65 -15.16 28.78
CA THR A 289 -174.51 -14.57 27.73
C THR A 289 -174.00 -14.92 26.33
N GLY A 290 -174.75 -15.76 25.61
CA GLY A 290 -174.28 -16.35 24.34
C GLY A 290 -174.21 -15.37 23.16
N ARG A 291 -173.06 -15.35 22.47
CA ARG A 291 -172.91 -14.91 21.07
C ARG A 291 -171.67 -15.54 20.42
N THR A 292 -171.61 -15.48 19.09
CA THR A 292 -170.76 -16.33 18.23
C THR A 292 -169.71 -15.56 17.44
N LEU A 293 -168.52 -16.17 17.24
CA LEU A 293 -167.60 -15.98 16.07
C LEU A 293 -166.96 -14.58 15.91
N PRO A 294 -166.03 -14.35 14.94
CA PRO A 294 -165.01 -15.22 14.32
C PRO A 294 -163.58 -14.59 14.33
N ASP A 295 -162.61 -15.21 13.63
CA ASP A 295 -161.41 -14.63 12.96
C ASP A 295 -160.35 -13.86 13.82
N ARG A 296 -159.09 -13.68 13.41
CA ARG A 296 -158.49 -13.57 12.06
C ARG A 296 -156.96 -13.79 12.05
N GLU A 297 -156.40 -14.10 10.87
CA GLU A 297 -154.98 -13.89 10.46
C GLU A 297 -154.69 -12.38 10.19
N PRO A 298 -153.48 -11.90 9.79
CA PRO A 298 -152.16 -12.51 9.58
C PRO A 298 -151.11 -11.90 10.57
N ALA A 299 -149.80 -11.66 10.35
CA ALA A 299 -148.86 -11.69 9.21
C ALA A 299 -147.41 -11.93 9.71
N GLU A 300 -146.48 -12.47 8.92
CA GLU A 300 -145.44 -11.80 8.08
C GLU A 300 -144.47 -10.85 8.82
N GLY A 301 -143.16 -11.11 8.64
CA GLY A 301 -142.03 -10.39 9.26
C GLY A 301 -140.76 -11.23 9.24
#